data_AF-A0A975PYN2-F1
#
_entry.id   AF-A0A975PYN2-F1
#
_cell.length_a   1.000
_cell.length_b   1.000
_cell.length_c   1.000
_cell.angle_alpha   90.00
_cell.angle_beta   90.00
_cell.angle_gamma   90.00
#
_symmetry.space_group_name_H-M   'P 1'
#
loop_
_entity.id
_entity.type
_entity.pdbx_description
1 polymer ?
#
loop_
_entity_poly.entity_id
_entity_poly.type
_entity_poly.pdbx_seq_one_letter_code
_entity_poly.pdbx_strand_id
1 'polypeptide(L)'
;MTAPDWRSSLTALDQGHVRELVASAAGFDGVAPVGEQVLRELSQERTEHLVVAEPRPDGAIVGYLNLSPQRDAGGAMAELVVHPEARRRGIGGALARAALVKSGGQIQFWAHGTLEPARATASALDLVSVRELVQMRRPLHDMSQISEPEIPDGVLIRTYAGASDDAELLRVNNAAFAHHPEQGGWTTAQLAERRGEPWFDPAGLFLAFGDSASDHAGRLLGFHWTKVHPDHPGLGEVYVLGVDPSAQGRGLGQALTSVGVASLARRLAPPQYGDDPAAAPAVEPAVMLYVESDNVAAVRTYQSLGFTTYSVDTAYAPAAAL
;
A
#
# COMPACT_ATOMS: atom_id res chain seq x y z
N MET A 1 30.45 -4.78 -19.03
CA MET A 1 29.74 -5.03 -17.76
C MET A 1 29.89 -6.51 -17.47
N THR A 2 30.31 -6.85 -16.25
CA THR A 2 30.21 -8.23 -15.72
C THR A 2 28.76 -8.69 -15.75
N ALA A 3 28.53 -9.99 -15.88
CA ALA A 3 27.18 -10.55 -15.82
C ALA A 3 26.53 -10.21 -14.47
N PRO A 4 25.21 -9.95 -14.43
CA PRO A 4 24.50 -9.68 -13.19
C PRO A 4 24.57 -10.89 -12.25
N ASP A 5 25.01 -10.67 -11.02
CA ASP A 5 25.11 -11.66 -9.96
C ASP A 5 23.82 -11.67 -9.12
N TRP A 6 22.91 -12.60 -9.44
CA TRP A 6 21.64 -12.75 -8.74
C TRP A 6 21.83 -13.50 -7.42
N ARG A 7 21.28 -12.94 -6.34
CA ARG A 7 21.40 -13.49 -4.99
C ARG A 7 20.04 -13.91 -4.47
N SER A 8 19.94 -15.12 -3.92
CA SER A 8 18.73 -15.64 -3.26
C SER A 8 18.60 -15.20 -1.79
N SER A 9 19.66 -14.61 -1.23
CA SER A 9 19.70 -14.07 0.12
C SER A 9 20.75 -12.95 0.21
N LEU A 10 20.64 -12.11 1.24
CA LEU A 10 21.56 -11.01 1.51
C LEU A 10 22.21 -11.18 2.88
N THR A 11 23.49 -10.84 2.98
CA THR A 11 24.19 -10.78 4.27
C THR A 11 23.60 -9.67 5.15
N ALA A 12 23.76 -9.75 6.48
CA ALA A 12 23.31 -8.69 7.39
C ALA A 12 23.93 -7.31 7.06
N LEU A 13 25.16 -7.30 6.54
CA LEU A 13 25.84 -6.09 6.08
C LEU A 13 25.16 -5.51 4.83
N ASP A 14 24.95 -6.32 3.79
CA ASP A 14 24.25 -5.88 2.57
C ASP A 14 22.83 -5.41 2.87
N GLN A 15 22.14 -6.10 3.76
CA GLN A 15 20.83 -5.71 4.28
C GLN A 15 20.84 -4.31 4.90
N GLY A 16 21.86 -3.97 5.69
CA GLY A 16 22.04 -2.63 6.25
C GLY A 16 22.27 -1.58 5.15
N HIS A 17 23.22 -1.83 4.25
CA HIS A 17 23.54 -0.92 3.16
C HIS A 17 22.36 -0.69 2.19
N VAL A 18 21.54 -1.70 1.91
CA VAL A 18 20.34 -1.54 1.09
C VAL A 18 19.32 -0.63 1.80
N ARG A 19 19.13 -0.77 3.12
CA ARG A 19 18.24 0.13 3.89
C ARG A 19 18.75 1.57 3.87
N GLU A 20 20.06 1.78 4.00
CA GLU A 20 20.68 3.11 3.89
C GLU A 20 20.49 3.72 2.50
N LEU A 21 20.67 2.93 1.44
CA LEU A 21 20.39 3.36 0.06
C LEU A 21 18.93 3.77 -0.12
N VAL A 22 17.98 2.95 0.37
CA VAL A 22 16.55 3.25 0.31
C VAL A 22 16.23 4.53 1.07
N ALA A 23 16.77 4.72 2.27
CA ALA A 23 16.56 5.92 3.08
C ALA A 23 17.15 7.18 2.41
N SER A 24 18.35 7.10 1.84
CA SER A 24 18.99 8.20 1.11
C SER A 24 18.17 8.63 -0.11
N ALA A 25 17.72 7.66 -0.91
CA ALA A 25 16.86 7.93 -2.06
C ALA A 25 15.50 8.50 -1.62
N ALA A 26 14.88 7.95 -0.57
CA ALA A 26 13.61 8.46 -0.05
C ALA A 26 13.71 9.91 0.45
N GLY A 27 14.80 10.25 1.15
CA GLY A 27 15.06 11.61 1.61
C GLY A 27 15.27 12.60 0.47
N PHE A 28 15.88 12.16 -0.64
CA PHE A 28 16.09 13.00 -1.83
C PHE A 28 14.82 13.13 -2.69
N ASP A 29 14.09 12.04 -2.91
CA ASP A 29 12.93 12.00 -3.81
C ASP A 29 11.62 12.42 -3.12
N GLY A 30 11.57 12.42 -1.79
CA GLY A 30 10.35 12.65 -1.00
C GLY A 30 9.36 11.47 -1.03
N VAL A 31 9.73 10.35 -1.65
CA VAL A 31 8.93 9.12 -1.78
C VAL A 31 9.84 7.91 -1.59
N ALA A 32 9.38 6.91 -0.84
CA ALA A 32 10.13 5.66 -0.69
C ALA A 32 10.25 4.94 -2.06
N PRO A 33 11.46 4.58 -2.50
CA PRO A 33 11.68 4.00 -3.82
C PRO A 33 11.32 2.52 -3.92
N VAL A 34 11.06 1.87 -2.79
CA VAL A 34 10.57 0.49 -2.68
C VAL A 34 9.54 0.41 -1.54
N GLY A 35 8.59 -0.51 -1.65
CA GLY A 35 7.53 -0.75 -0.67
C GLY A 35 8.01 -1.45 0.60
N GLU A 36 7.17 -1.41 1.65
CA GLU A 36 7.47 -2.06 2.94
C GLU A 36 7.72 -3.57 2.78
N GLN A 37 7.02 -4.23 1.85
CA GLN A 37 7.18 -5.66 1.62
C GLN A 37 8.61 -5.99 1.17
N VAL A 38 9.19 -5.20 0.25
CA VAL A 38 10.58 -5.40 -0.20
C VAL A 38 11.57 -5.30 0.96
N LEU A 39 11.35 -4.37 1.90
CA LEU A 39 12.19 -4.24 3.09
C LEU A 39 12.06 -5.44 4.03
N ARG A 40 10.87 -6.06 4.13
CA ARG A 40 10.64 -7.31 4.86
C ARG A 40 11.32 -8.51 4.17
N GLU A 41 11.35 -8.55 2.84
CA GLU A 41 11.99 -9.63 2.09
C GLU A 41 13.53 -9.62 2.19
N LEU A 42 14.17 -8.50 2.61
CA LEU A 42 15.62 -8.41 2.73
C LEU A 42 16.26 -9.46 3.65
N SER A 43 15.53 -9.92 4.68
CA SER A 43 15.98 -10.94 5.64
C SER A 43 15.43 -12.34 5.36
N GLN A 44 14.73 -12.50 4.24
CA GLN A 44 14.07 -13.75 3.84
C GLN A 44 14.74 -14.34 2.60
N GLU A 45 14.42 -15.58 2.27
CA GLU A 45 14.92 -16.29 1.09
C GLU A 45 13.81 -16.54 0.05
N ARG A 46 12.83 -15.62 -0.01
CA ARG A 46 11.61 -15.75 -0.84
C ARG A 46 11.68 -14.95 -2.15
N THR A 47 12.69 -14.11 -2.31
CA THR A 47 12.90 -13.21 -3.46
C THR A 47 14.33 -13.27 -3.94
N GLU A 48 14.59 -12.75 -5.13
CA GLU A 48 15.95 -12.63 -5.66
C GLU A 48 16.40 -11.17 -5.72
N HIS A 49 17.71 -10.95 -5.61
CA HIS A 49 18.28 -9.63 -5.44
C HIS A 49 19.40 -9.36 -6.45
N LEU A 50 19.49 -8.12 -6.90
CA LEU A 50 20.68 -7.56 -7.53
C LEU A 50 21.20 -6.38 -6.72
N VAL A 51 22.52 -6.34 -6.56
CA VAL A 51 23.24 -5.28 -5.85
C VAL A 51 24.34 -4.76 -6.76
N VAL A 52 24.43 -3.44 -6.87
CA VAL A 52 25.50 -2.74 -7.59
C VAL A 52 26.29 -1.94 -6.57
N ALA A 53 27.54 -2.32 -6.36
CA ALA A 53 28.49 -1.61 -5.50
C ALA A 53 29.44 -0.74 -6.32
N GLU A 54 29.99 0.30 -5.72
CA GLU A 54 31.09 1.05 -6.32
C GLU A 54 32.34 0.15 -6.53
N PRO A 55 33.13 0.37 -7.60
CA PRO A 55 34.33 -0.41 -7.88
C PRO A 55 35.51 -0.02 -6.96
N ARG A 56 35.37 -0.28 -5.67
CA ARG A 56 36.40 -0.16 -4.61
C ARG A 56 36.20 -1.29 -3.59
N PRO A 57 37.26 -1.71 -2.86
CA PRO A 57 37.09 -2.58 -1.70
C PRO A 57 36.08 -1.95 -0.74
N ASP A 58 35.10 -2.73 -0.28
CA ASP A 58 33.99 -2.29 0.59
C ASP A 58 33.17 -1.12 0.00
N GLY A 59 33.09 -1.04 -1.33
CA GLY A 59 32.36 0.01 -2.04
C GLY A 59 30.89 0.06 -1.65
N ALA A 60 30.37 1.26 -1.41
CA ALA A 60 28.97 1.48 -1.06
C ALA A 60 28.02 0.90 -2.12
N ILE A 61 26.90 0.34 -1.67
CA ILE A 61 25.83 -0.10 -2.58
C ILE A 61 25.16 1.15 -3.18
N VAL A 62 25.27 1.30 -4.50
CA VAL A 62 24.72 2.44 -5.25
C VAL A 62 23.52 2.08 -6.11
N GLY A 63 23.19 0.79 -6.21
CA GLY A 63 21.99 0.31 -6.90
C GLY A 63 21.50 -0.99 -6.30
N TYR A 64 20.19 -1.15 -6.22
CA TYR A 64 19.52 -2.34 -5.71
C TYR A 64 18.28 -2.65 -6.55
N LEU A 65 17.99 -3.94 -6.73
CA LEU A 65 16.73 -4.43 -7.28
C LEU A 65 16.29 -5.66 -6.48
N ASN A 66 15.02 -5.66 -6.07
CA ASN A 66 14.29 -6.84 -5.62
C ASN A 66 13.50 -7.42 -6.79
N LEU A 67 13.51 -8.74 -6.93
CA LEU A 67 12.65 -9.49 -7.83
C LEU A 67 11.80 -10.46 -7.02
N SER A 68 10.53 -10.12 -6.86
CA SER A 68 9.53 -10.99 -6.28
C SER A 68 9.00 -11.97 -7.34
N PRO A 69 8.98 -13.29 -7.05
CA PRO A 69 8.48 -14.27 -7.99
C PRO A 69 6.98 -14.05 -8.25
N GLN A 70 6.52 -14.54 -9.40
CA GLN A 70 5.09 -14.58 -9.71
C GLN A 70 4.35 -15.38 -8.64
N ARG A 71 3.47 -14.74 -7.89
CA ARG A 71 2.59 -15.42 -6.92
C ARG A 71 1.19 -15.66 -7.49
N ASP A 72 0.73 -14.79 -8.40
CA ASP A 72 -0.64 -14.81 -8.95
C ASP A 72 -0.67 -14.56 -10.48
N ALA A 73 -1.83 -14.17 -11.02
CA ALA A 73 -2.03 -13.91 -12.45
C ALA A 73 -1.20 -12.74 -13.02
N GLY A 74 -0.73 -11.82 -12.17
CA GLY A 74 0.26 -10.81 -12.54
C GLY A 74 1.66 -11.39 -12.41
N GLY A 75 2.50 -11.28 -13.45
CA GLY A 75 3.84 -11.87 -13.51
C GLY A 75 4.80 -11.44 -12.39
N ALA A 76 6.10 -11.71 -12.54
CA ALA A 76 7.09 -11.30 -11.53
C ALA A 76 7.04 -9.77 -11.30
N MET A 77 7.31 -9.31 -10.08
CA MET A 77 7.35 -7.90 -9.74
C MET A 77 8.77 -7.49 -9.36
N ALA A 78 9.27 -6.41 -9.93
CA ALA A 78 10.54 -5.82 -9.54
C ALA A 78 10.38 -4.40 -9.03
N GLU A 79 11.12 -4.10 -7.97
CA GLU A 79 11.29 -2.77 -7.43
C GLU A 79 12.78 -2.47 -7.37
N LEU A 80 13.18 -1.29 -7.83
CA LEU A 80 14.59 -0.93 -7.91
C LEU A 80 14.87 0.51 -7.51
N VAL A 81 16.07 0.72 -6.99
CA VAL A 81 16.55 2.03 -6.56
C VAL A 81 17.99 2.22 -7.03
N VAL A 82 18.31 3.46 -7.40
CA VAL A 82 19.68 3.91 -7.67
C VAL A 82 19.95 5.13 -6.81
N HIS A 83 21.10 5.14 -6.14
CA HIS A 83 21.53 6.23 -5.28
C HIS A 83 21.46 7.56 -6.04
N PRO A 84 20.90 8.65 -5.48
CA PRO A 84 20.72 9.91 -6.19
C PRO A 84 21.98 10.41 -6.93
N GLU A 85 23.14 10.34 -6.28
CA GLU A 85 24.42 10.77 -6.85
C GLU A 85 24.98 9.82 -7.93
N ALA A 86 24.50 8.58 -7.99
CA ALA A 86 24.91 7.57 -8.96
C ALA A 86 23.95 7.47 -10.17
N ARG A 87 22.88 8.27 -10.19
CA ARG A 87 21.92 8.31 -11.30
C ARG A 87 22.57 8.77 -12.60
N ARG A 88 21.89 8.46 -13.72
CA ARG A 88 22.32 8.81 -15.09
C ARG A 88 23.65 8.16 -15.53
N ARG A 89 24.15 7.18 -14.78
CA ARG A 89 25.31 6.34 -15.13
C ARG A 89 24.94 4.99 -15.75
N GLY A 90 23.67 4.79 -16.13
CA GLY A 90 23.17 3.55 -16.75
C GLY A 90 22.81 2.40 -15.78
N ILE A 91 23.01 2.58 -14.47
CA ILE A 91 22.78 1.55 -13.44
C ILE A 91 21.32 1.05 -13.43
N GLY A 92 20.35 1.96 -13.36
CA GLY A 92 18.92 1.57 -13.31
C GLY A 92 18.48 0.79 -14.55
N GLY A 93 18.90 1.24 -15.74
CA GLY A 93 18.63 0.52 -16.98
C GLY A 93 19.33 -0.85 -17.04
N ALA A 94 20.52 -0.98 -16.46
CA ALA A 94 21.22 -2.27 -16.37
C ALA A 94 20.49 -3.25 -15.44
N LEU A 95 20.05 -2.79 -14.27
CA LEU A 95 19.25 -3.59 -13.32
C LEU A 95 17.94 -4.06 -13.96
N ALA A 96 17.18 -3.14 -14.56
CA ALA A 96 15.91 -3.47 -15.21
C ALA A 96 16.09 -4.46 -16.38
N ARG A 97 17.10 -4.27 -17.23
CA ARG A 97 17.41 -5.24 -18.31
C ARG A 97 17.78 -6.62 -17.78
N ALA A 98 18.52 -6.71 -16.68
CA ALA A 98 18.84 -7.99 -16.07
C ALA A 98 17.56 -8.72 -15.60
N ALA A 99 16.63 -7.99 -14.98
CA ALA A 99 15.34 -8.53 -14.54
C ALA A 99 14.44 -8.95 -15.71
N LEU A 100 14.42 -8.17 -16.80
CA LEU A 100 13.73 -8.52 -18.05
C LEU A 100 14.26 -9.84 -18.64
N VAL A 101 15.57 -10.01 -18.73
CA VAL A 101 16.19 -11.24 -19.25
C VAL A 101 15.84 -12.44 -18.36
N LYS A 102 15.95 -12.28 -17.04
CA LYS A 102 15.71 -13.38 -16.09
C LYS A 102 14.26 -13.86 -16.07
N SER A 103 13.31 -12.95 -16.21
CA SER A 103 11.88 -13.23 -16.24
C SER A 103 11.35 -13.65 -17.62
N GLY A 104 12.20 -13.67 -18.66
CA GLY A 104 11.74 -13.90 -20.03
C GLY A 104 10.74 -12.84 -20.52
N GLY A 105 10.80 -11.62 -19.98
CA GLY A 105 9.88 -10.53 -20.26
C GLY A 105 8.54 -10.58 -19.51
N GLN A 106 8.30 -11.61 -18.68
CA GLN A 106 7.08 -11.74 -17.86
C GLN A 106 7.27 -11.05 -16.51
N ILE A 107 7.38 -9.71 -16.54
CA ILE A 107 7.71 -8.90 -15.37
C ILE A 107 7.04 -7.53 -15.43
N GLN A 108 6.71 -7.00 -14.25
CA GLN A 108 6.34 -5.62 -14.03
C GLN A 108 7.39 -4.91 -13.15
N PHE A 109 7.53 -3.61 -13.34
CA PHE A 109 8.37 -2.73 -12.54
C PHE A 109 7.52 -1.70 -11.83
N TRP A 110 7.57 -1.67 -10.50
CA TRP A 110 6.82 -0.69 -9.72
C TRP A 110 7.56 0.64 -9.64
N ALA A 111 6.88 1.74 -9.93
CA ALA A 111 7.39 3.10 -9.83
C ALA A 111 6.57 3.91 -8.82
N HIS A 112 7.00 3.90 -7.56
CA HIS A 112 6.37 4.68 -6.49
C HIS A 112 6.38 6.18 -6.79
N GLY A 113 5.21 6.82 -6.68
CA GLY A 113 4.99 8.23 -7.00
C GLY A 113 5.13 8.59 -8.48
N THR A 114 5.43 7.61 -9.35
CA THR A 114 5.64 7.79 -10.79
C THR A 114 6.53 9.01 -11.08
N LEU A 115 7.72 9.02 -10.49
CA LEU A 115 8.63 10.16 -10.63
C LEU A 115 9.17 10.30 -12.06
N GLU A 116 9.58 11.50 -12.44
CA GLU A 116 10.08 11.78 -13.79
C GLU A 116 11.27 10.89 -14.22
N PRO A 117 12.27 10.60 -13.35
CA PRO A 117 13.33 9.66 -13.69
C PRO A 117 12.84 8.24 -13.98
N ALA A 118 11.77 7.78 -13.32
CA ALA A 118 11.18 6.47 -13.56
C ALA A 118 10.45 6.44 -14.91
N ARG A 119 9.63 7.47 -15.23
CA ARG A 119 8.99 7.64 -16.55
C ARG A 119 10.01 7.63 -17.68
N ALA A 120 11.08 8.42 -17.54
CA ALA A 120 12.13 8.50 -18.55
C ALA A 120 12.88 7.15 -18.71
N THR A 121 13.09 6.42 -17.62
CA THR A 121 13.75 5.09 -17.67
C THR A 121 12.83 4.05 -18.31
N ALA A 122 11.53 4.05 -17.98
CA ALA A 122 10.55 3.17 -18.58
C ALA A 122 10.45 3.38 -20.09
N SER A 123 10.36 4.65 -20.53
CA SER A 123 10.36 5.00 -21.96
C SER A 123 11.65 4.58 -22.67
N ALA A 124 12.82 4.78 -22.04
CA ALA A 124 14.11 4.34 -22.62
C ALA A 124 14.29 2.81 -22.69
N LEU A 125 13.41 2.05 -22.04
CA LEU A 125 13.38 0.59 -22.06
C LEU A 125 12.16 0.03 -22.81
N ASP A 126 11.41 0.89 -23.52
CA ASP A 126 10.18 0.54 -24.24
C ASP A 126 9.12 -0.15 -23.36
N LEU A 127 9.08 0.23 -22.08
CA LEU A 127 8.07 -0.23 -21.12
C LEU A 127 6.84 0.68 -21.17
N VAL A 128 5.66 0.10 -21.00
CA VAL A 128 4.37 0.80 -20.98
C VAL A 128 3.72 0.70 -19.60
N SER A 129 2.93 1.70 -19.23
CA SER A 129 2.08 1.63 -18.04
C SER A 129 1.00 0.57 -18.26
N VAL A 130 0.91 -0.41 -17.35
CA VAL A 130 -0.09 -1.49 -17.41
C VAL A 130 -1.05 -1.47 -16.22
N ARG A 131 -0.72 -0.72 -15.17
CA ARG A 131 -1.50 -0.60 -13.94
C ARG A 131 -1.11 0.68 -13.21
N GLU A 132 -2.10 1.38 -12.66
CA GLU A 132 -1.88 2.59 -11.86
C GLU A 132 -2.65 2.47 -10.54
N LEU A 133 -1.92 2.58 -9.44
CA LEU A 133 -2.45 2.60 -8.08
C LEU A 133 -2.43 4.04 -7.57
N VAL A 134 -3.62 4.62 -7.37
CA VAL A 134 -3.79 6.01 -6.97
C VAL A 134 -3.77 6.09 -5.45
N GLN A 135 -2.83 6.86 -4.91
CA GLN A 135 -2.90 7.30 -3.52
C GLN A 135 -3.81 8.52 -3.44
N MET A 136 -4.87 8.45 -2.64
CA MET A 136 -5.71 9.60 -2.34
C MET A 136 -5.56 10.01 -0.88
N ARG A 137 -5.72 11.31 -0.60
CA ARG A 137 -5.72 11.85 0.76
C ARG A 137 -6.90 12.77 1.02
N ARG A 138 -7.31 12.82 2.29
CA ARG A 138 -8.31 13.75 2.83
C ARG A 138 -7.76 14.37 4.11
N PRO A 139 -7.57 15.69 4.17
CA PRO A 139 -7.21 16.39 5.41
C PRO A 139 -8.28 16.23 6.51
N LEU A 140 -7.88 16.39 7.77
CA LEU A 140 -8.75 16.26 8.94
C LEU A 140 -8.97 17.60 9.70
N HIS A 141 -8.63 18.74 9.10
CA HIS A 141 -8.64 20.07 9.76
C HIS A 141 -9.99 20.49 10.35
N ASP A 142 -11.11 20.10 9.73
CA ASP A 142 -12.45 20.50 10.18
C ASP A 142 -13.26 19.29 10.63
N MET A 143 -13.16 18.98 11.93
CA MET A 143 -13.99 17.95 12.56
C MET A 143 -15.49 18.25 12.41
N SER A 144 -15.91 19.51 12.24
CA SER A 144 -17.31 19.87 12.00
C SER A 144 -17.79 19.54 10.59
N GLN A 145 -16.86 19.36 9.64
CA GLN A 145 -17.14 18.82 8.30
C GLN A 145 -17.08 17.29 8.24
N ILE A 146 -16.70 16.62 9.33
CA ILE A 146 -16.83 15.17 9.45
C ILE A 146 -18.26 14.90 9.91
N SER A 147 -19.17 14.81 8.95
CA SER A 147 -20.57 14.45 9.21
C SER A 147 -20.66 13.13 9.97
N GLU A 148 -21.62 13.03 10.88
CA GLU A 148 -21.92 11.74 11.51
C GLU A 148 -22.23 10.71 10.41
N PRO A 149 -21.64 9.51 10.47
CA PRO A 149 -21.89 8.49 9.47
C PRO A 149 -23.36 8.10 9.44
N GLU A 150 -24.04 8.32 8.32
CA GLU A 150 -25.37 7.76 8.10
C GLU A 150 -25.25 6.24 7.89
N ILE A 151 -25.74 5.49 8.88
CA ILE A 151 -25.76 4.02 8.82
C ILE A 151 -27.08 3.62 8.13
N PRO A 152 -27.04 2.85 7.03
CA PRO A 152 -28.25 2.38 6.37
C PRO A 152 -29.13 1.55 7.31
N ASP A 153 -30.44 1.64 7.13
CA ASP A 153 -31.40 0.78 7.84
C ASP A 153 -31.04 -0.70 7.67
N GLY A 154 -31.24 -1.49 8.72
CA GLY A 154 -30.93 -2.92 8.67
C GLY A 154 -29.47 -3.26 8.97
N VAL A 155 -28.65 -2.30 9.40
CA VAL A 155 -27.19 -2.47 9.58
C VAL A 155 -26.77 -2.11 11.00
N LEU A 156 -25.97 -2.99 11.61
CA LEU A 156 -25.29 -2.77 12.88
C LEU A 156 -23.79 -2.73 12.66
N ILE A 157 -23.13 -1.66 13.10
CA ILE A 157 -21.67 -1.52 13.03
C ILE A 157 -21.09 -1.71 14.43
N ARG A 158 -20.11 -2.61 14.55
CA ARG A 158 -19.29 -2.81 15.74
C ARG A 158 -17.83 -2.99 15.38
N THR A 159 -16.94 -2.90 16.35
CA THR A 159 -15.53 -3.24 16.14
C THR A 159 -15.30 -4.75 16.21
N TYR A 160 -14.13 -5.15 15.72
CA TYR A 160 -13.66 -6.53 15.74
C TYR A 160 -13.49 -7.07 17.17
N ALA A 161 -14.02 -8.27 17.40
CA ALA A 161 -14.09 -8.93 18.70
C ALA A 161 -13.02 -10.03 18.89
N GLY A 162 -12.09 -10.17 17.94
CA GLY A 162 -11.09 -11.24 17.95
C GLY A 162 -11.45 -12.39 17.02
N ALA A 163 -10.82 -13.55 17.25
CA ALA A 163 -10.83 -14.68 16.32
C ALA A 163 -12.24 -15.23 15.99
N SER A 164 -13.27 -14.92 16.78
CA SER A 164 -14.66 -15.26 16.46
C SER A 164 -15.18 -14.59 15.19
N ASP A 165 -14.59 -13.44 14.79
CA ASP A 165 -14.97 -12.71 13.58
C ASP A 165 -14.16 -13.14 12.34
N ASP A 166 -13.07 -13.89 12.51
CA ASP A 166 -12.12 -14.22 11.43
C ASP A 166 -12.80 -14.94 10.26
N ALA A 167 -13.71 -15.85 10.55
CA ALA A 167 -14.39 -16.64 9.51
C ALA A 167 -15.22 -15.75 8.58
N GLU A 168 -16.00 -14.82 9.13
CA GLU A 168 -16.81 -13.89 8.34
C GLU A 168 -15.94 -12.82 7.67
N LEU A 169 -14.91 -12.32 8.36
CA LEU A 169 -13.96 -11.35 7.80
C LEU A 169 -13.26 -11.91 6.56
N LEU A 170 -12.74 -13.14 6.65
CA LEU A 170 -12.12 -13.83 5.51
C LEU A 170 -13.12 -14.10 4.38
N ARG A 171 -14.35 -14.52 4.71
CA ARG A 171 -15.40 -14.76 3.71
C ARG A 171 -15.69 -13.49 2.92
N VAL A 172 -15.91 -12.36 3.60
CA VAL A 172 -16.21 -11.08 2.94
C VAL A 172 -14.99 -10.55 2.20
N ASN A 173 -13.79 -10.62 2.78
CA ASN A 173 -12.56 -10.23 2.09
C ASN A 173 -12.38 -10.99 0.78
N ASN A 174 -12.42 -12.31 0.83
CA ASN A 174 -12.17 -13.14 -0.34
C ASN A 174 -13.28 -13.02 -1.39
N ALA A 175 -14.50 -12.68 -0.99
CA ALA A 175 -15.58 -12.37 -1.93
C ALA A 175 -15.42 -10.99 -2.58
N ALA A 176 -15.13 -9.95 -1.78
CA ALA A 176 -14.95 -8.58 -2.27
C ALA A 176 -13.72 -8.42 -3.17
N PHE A 177 -12.68 -9.21 -2.91
CA PHE A 177 -11.38 -9.16 -3.59
C PHE A 177 -11.07 -10.42 -4.40
N ALA A 178 -12.09 -11.15 -4.87
CA ALA A 178 -11.93 -12.45 -5.53
C ALA A 178 -10.96 -12.46 -6.73
N HIS A 179 -10.78 -11.32 -7.39
CA HIS A 179 -9.89 -11.15 -8.54
C HIS A 179 -8.68 -10.25 -8.24
N HIS A 180 -8.51 -9.81 -6.98
CA HIS A 180 -7.38 -8.96 -6.61
C HIS A 180 -6.14 -9.82 -6.33
N PRO A 181 -4.99 -9.53 -6.94
CA PRO A 181 -3.78 -10.34 -6.77
C PRO A 181 -3.34 -10.43 -5.30
N GLU A 182 -3.22 -9.28 -4.63
CA GLU A 182 -2.64 -9.24 -3.28
C GLU A 182 -3.66 -9.35 -2.12
N GLN A 183 -4.93 -9.03 -2.37
CA GLN A 183 -5.97 -8.91 -1.34
C GLN A 183 -6.96 -10.09 -1.38
N GLY A 184 -7.03 -10.83 -2.49
CA GLY A 184 -7.81 -12.05 -2.62
C GLY A 184 -7.14 -13.25 -1.94
N GLY A 185 -7.91 -14.32 -1.70
CA GLY A 185 -7.36 -15.61 -1.25
C GLY A 185 -6.72 -15.61 0.13
N TRP A 186 -7.04 -14.64 0.99
CA TRP A 186 -6.51 -14.60 2.35
C TRP A 186 -6.97 -15.80 3.17
N THR A 187 -6.11 -16.22 4.08
CA THR A 187 -6.34 -17.25 5.09
C THR A 187 -6.11 -16.65 6.48
N THR A 188 -6.31 -17.47 7.52
CA THR A 188 -6.00 -17.08 8.90
C THR A 188 -4.54 -16.68 9.10
N ALA A 189 -3.61 -17.16 8.25
CA ALA A 189 -2.21 -16.79 8.31
C ALA A 189 -1.99 -15.30 7.99
N GLN A 190 -2.59 -14.78 6.91
CA GLN A 190 -2.48 -13.36 6.54
C GLN A 190 -3.07 -12.43 7.61
N LEU A 191 -4.16 -12.86 8.26
CA LEU A 191 -4.73 -12.12 9.40
C LEU A 191 -3.82 -12.17 10.62
N ALA A 192 -3.26 -13.33 10.96
CA ALA A 192 -2.37 -13.48 12.10
C ALA A 192 -1.09 -12.64 11.94
N GLU A 193 -0.52 -12.60 10.74
CA GLU A 193 0.63 -11.74 10.40
C GLU A 193 0.30 -10.28 10.68
N ARG A 194 -0.81 -9.76 10.14
CA ARG A 194 -1.23 -8.36 10.33
C ARG A 194 -1.60 -8.02 11.77
N ARG A 195 -2.16 -8.97 12.52
CA ARG A 195 -2.41 -8.79 13.97
C ARG A 195 -1.14 -8.73 14.81
N GLY A 196 -0.03 -9.26 14.30
CA GLY A 196 1.27 -9.19 14.96
C GLY A 196 2.01 -7.87 14.76
N GLU A 197 1.51 -7.01 13.85
CA GLU A 197 2.13 -5.72 13.56
C GLU A 197 1.87 -4.69 14.67
N PRO A 198 2.83 -3.79 14.96
CA PRO A 198 2.73 -2.83 16.07
C PRO A 198 1.63 -1.77 15.84
N TRP A 199 1.17 -1.59 14.61
CA TRP A 199 0.08 -0.68 14.27
C TRP A 199 -1.31 -1.30 14.45
N PHE A 200 -1.40 -2.63 14.66
CA PHE A 200 -2.69 -3.31 14.75
C PHE A 200 -3.48 -2.81 15.96
N ASP A 201 -4.73 -2.43 15.71
CA ASP A 201 -5.69 -2.04 16.74
C ASP A 201 -7.06 -2.65 16.42
N PRO A 202 -7.61 -3.55 17.27
CA PRO A 202 -8.92 -4.14 17.05
C PRO A 202 -10.04 -3.09 17.07
N ALA A 203 -9.88 -1.97 17.79
CA ALA A 203 -10.84 -0.86 17.78
C ALA A 203 -10.79 -0.04 16.47
N GLY A 204 -9.75 -0.26 15.64
CA GLY A 204 -9.61 0.31 14.30
C GLY A 204 -10.21 -0.57 13.19
N LEU A 205 -10.75 -1.75 13.50
CA LEU A 205 -11.38 -2.63 12.53
C LEU A 205 -12.90 -2.65 12.73
N PHE A 206 -13.62 -1.98 11.83
CA PHE A 206 -15.08 -1.84 11.85
C PHE A 206 -15.75 -2.91 11.00
N LEU A 207 -16.79 -3.53 11.54
CA LEU A 207 -17.54 -4.61 10.94
C LEU A 207 -19.03 -4.23 10.86
N ALA A 208 -19.59 -4.25 9.65
CA ALA A 208 -21.01 -4.00 9.40
C ALA A 208 -21.76 -5.32 9.24
N PHE A 209 -22.67 -5.62 10.16
CA PHE A 209 -23.53 -6.80 10.15
C PHE A 209 -24.95 -6.44 9.76
N GLY A 210 -25.66 -7.36 9.12
CA GLY A 210 -27.11 -7.26 8.98
C GLY A 210 -27.78 -7.37 10.35
N ASP A 211 -28.71 -6.47 10.65
CA ASP A 211 -29.47 -6.48 11.89
C ASP A 211 -30.57 -7.57 11.88
N SER A 212 -31.28 -7.73 12.99
CA SER A 212 -32.32 -8.76 13.13
C SER A 212 -33.55 -8.55 12.25
N ALA A 213 -33.75 -7.36 11.68
CA ALA A 213 -34.84 -7.05 10.77
C ALA A 213 -34.44 -7.23 9.29
N SER A 214 -33.15 -7.40 9.00
CA SER A 214 -32.62 -7.59 7.66
C SER A 214 -32.68 -9.05 7.19
N ASP A 215 -32.73 -9.26 5.88
CA ASP A 215 -32.57 -10.59 5.24
C ASP A 215 -31.17 -11.22 5.46
N HIS A 216 -30.26 -10.50 6.12
CA HIS A 216 -28.87 -10.90 6.38
C HIS A 216 -28.54 -10.88 7.88
N ALA A 217 -29.53 -11.11 8.74
CA ALA A 217 -29.37 -11.05 10.19
C ALA A 217 -28.13 -11.81 10.69
N GLY A 218 -27.24 -11.09 11.38
CA GLY A 218 -26.01 -11.62 11.97
C GLY A 218 -24.90 -11.95 10.98
N ARG A 219 -25.10 -11.71 9.67
CA ARG A 219 -24.09 -11.95 8.62
C ARG A 219 -23.27 -10.68 8.37
N LEU A 220 -21.96 -10.83 8.17
CA LEU A 220 -21.10 -9.70 7.83
C LEU A 220 -21.38 -9.25 6.39
N LEU A 221 -21.67 -7.96 6.24
CA LEU A 221 -21.96 -7.31 4.97
C LEU A 221 -20.75 -6.54 4.42
N GLY A 222 -19.87 -6.08 5.30
CA GLY A 222 -18.69 -5.34 4.93
C GLY A 222 -17.83 -5.00 6.14
N PHE A 223 -16.61 -4.53 5.88
CA PHE A 223 -15.69 -4.10 6.91
C PHE A 223 -14.82 -2.95 6.43
N HIS A 224 -14.32 -2.18 7.39
CA HIS A 224 -13.30 -1.16 7.17
C HIS A 224 -12.22 -1.32 8.23
N TRP A 225 -11.04 -1.76 7.79
CA TRP A 225 -9.83 -1.81 8.60
C TRP A 225 -9.08 -0.50 8.45
N THR A 226 -8.93 0.25 9.54
CA THR A 226 -8.12 1.46 9.60
C THR A 226 -6.73 1.17 10.15
N LYS A 227 -5.72 1.91 9.68
CA LYS A 227 -4.36 1.87 10.21
C LYS A 227 -3.93 3.28 10.61
N VAL A 228 -3.19 3.39 11.72
CA VAL A 228 -2.47 4.61 12.10
C VAL A 228 -0.99 4.33 11.88
N HIS A 229 -0.31 5.19 11.14
CA HIS A 229 1.10 4.99 10.84
C HIS A 229 1.97 5.39 12.05
N PRO A 230 2.72 4.45 12.67
CA PRO A 230 3.55 4.77 13.83
C PRO A 230 4.71 5.71 13.47
N ASP A 231 5.24 5.60 12.25
CA ASP A 231 6.39 6.37 11.76
C ASP A 231 5.99 7.67 11.02
N HIS A 232 4.68 7.91 10.85
CA HIS A 232 4.13 9.11 10.21
C HIS A 232 3.09 9.77 11.12
N PRO A 233 3.52 10.64 12.06
CA PRO A 233 2.62 11.34 12.96
C PRO A 233 1.50 12.07 12.21
N GLY A 234 0.26 11.91 12.67
CA GLY A 234 -0.92 12.54 12.07
C GLY A 234 -1.48 11.82 10.84
N LEU A 235 -0.91 10.70 10.40
CA LEU A 235 -1.38 9.97 9.23
C LEU A 235 -2.18 8.70 9.60
N GLY A 236 -3.44 8.67 9.16
CA GLY A 236 -4.29 7.49 9.17
C GLY A 236 -4.49 6.93 7.77
N GLU A 237 -4.93 5.68 7.68
CA GLU A 237 -5.10 4.99 6.41
C GLU A 237 -6.41 4.18 6.41
N VAL A 238 -7.15 4.26 5.29
CA VAL A 238 -8.15 3.25 4.89
C VAL A 238 -7.36 2.04 4.40
N TYR A 239 -6.98 1.16 5.33
CA TYR A 239 -6.05 0.06 5.05
C TYR A 239 -6.70 -1.03 4.20
N VAL A 240 -7.91 -1.47 4.59
CA VAL A 240 -8.73 -2.36 3.75
C VAL A 240 -10.20 -1.98 3.90
N LEU A 241 -10.88 -1.76 2.78
CA LEU A 241 -12.33 -1.56 2.72
C LEU A 241 -12.95 -2.64 1.83
N GLY A 242 -13.76 -3.52 2.40
CA GLY A 242 -14.42 -4.60 1.68
C GLY A 242 -15.92 -4.61 1.93
N VAL A 243 -16.71 -4.75 0.86
CA VAL A 243 -18.16 -4.97 0.95
C VAL A 243 -18.50 -6.24 0.19
N ASP A 244 -19.23 -7.14 0.84
CA ASP A 244 -19.72 -8.38 0.23
C ASP A 244 -20.46 -8.05 -1.07
N PRO A 245 -20.12 -8.66 -2.21
CA PRO A 245 -20.83 -8.46 -3.46
C PRO A 245 -22.36 -8.54 -3.36
N SER A 246 -22.91 -9.37 -2.45
CA SER A 246 -24.37 -9.48 -2.25
C SER A 246 -25.00 -8.24 -1.57
N ALA A 247 -24.18 -7.37 -0.98
CA ALA A 247 -24.58 -6.19 -0.23
C ALA A 247 -24.10 -4.87 -0.87
N GLN A 248 -23.42 -4.92 -2.01
CA GLN A 248 -22.96 -3.75 -2.75
C GLN A 248 -24.13 -2.93 -3.32
N GLY A 249 -23.87 -1.66 -3.66
CA GLY A 249 -24.88 -0.74 -4.23
C GLY A 249 -25.87 -0.16 -3.22
N ARG A 250 -25.68 -0.39 -1.91
CA ARG A 250 -26.58 0.04 -0.82
C ARG A 250 -25.99 1.14 0.09
N GLY A 251 -24.95 1.84 -0.37
CA GLY A 251 -24.27 2.89 0.42
C GLY A 251 -23.34 2.38 1.53
N LEU A 252 -23.24 1.06 1.76
CA LEU A 252 -22.41 0.48 2.83
C LEU A 252 -20.94 0.88 2.78
N GLY A 253 -20.32 0.90 1.59
CA GLY A 253 -18.91 1.30 1.44
C GLY A 253 -18.68 2.74 1.87
N GLN A 254 -19.61 3.64 1.53
CA GLN A 254 -19.57 5.05 1.95
C GLN A 254 -19.74 5.16 3.46
N ALA A 255 -20.74 4.49 4.04
CA ALA A 255 -20.99 4.50 5.48
C ALA A 255 -19.79 3.98 6.29
N LEU A 256 -19.23 2.83 5.89
CA LEU A 256 -18.03 2.25 6.51
C LEU A 256 -16.82 3.18 6.40
N THR A 257 -16.61 3.80 5.24
CA THR A 257 -15.52 4.77 5.06
C THR A 257 -15.68 5.96 6.00
N SER A 258 -16.90 6.54 6.07
CA SER A 258 -17.20 7.65 6.99
C SER A 258 -16.97 7.27 8.46
N VAL A 259 -17.38 6.07 8.90
CA VAL A 259 -17.12 5.58 10.26
C VAL A 259 -15.63 5.54 10.56
N GLY A 260 -14.84 4.96 9.66
CA GLY A 260 -13.39 4.85 9.88
C GLY A 260 -12.68 6.20 9.81
N VAL A 261 -13.08 7.10 8.90
CA VAL A 261 -12.56 8.48 8.85
C VAL A 261 -12.87 9.22 10.15
N ALA A 262 -14.09 9.13 10.67
CA ALA A 262 -14.46 9.74 11.95
C ALA A 262 -13.70 9.14 13.14
N SER A 263 -13.40 7.84 13.10
CA SER A 263 -12.54 7.19 14.10
C SER A 263 -11.10 7.70 14.03
N LEU A 264 -10.48 7.70 12.85
CA LEU A 264 -9.13 8.19 12.63
C LEU A 264 -9.02 9.66 13.04
N ALA A 265 -10.01 10.47 12.70
CA ALA A 265 -10.02 11.88 13.06
C ALA A 265 -10.01 12.11 14.58
N ARG A 266 -10.79 11.33 15.35
CA ARG A 266 -10.73 11.39 16.83
C ARG A 266 -9.40 10.91 17.40
N ARG A 267 -8.78 9.89 16.79
CA ARG A 267 -7.52 9.30 17.25
C ARG A 267 -6.29 10.17 16.91
N LEU A 268 -6.36 10.87 15.79
CA LEU A 268 -5.28 11.72 15.27
C LEU A 268 -5.47 13.19 15.66
N ALA A 269 -6.58 13.52 16.33
CA ALA A 269 -6.81 14.85 16.86
C ALA A 269 -5.61 15.27 17.73
N PRO A 270 -5.02 16.45 17.49
CA PRO A 270 -3.95 16.94 18.34
C PRO A 270 -4.46 17.03 19.78
N PRO A 271 -3.57 16.88 20.79
CA PRO A 271 -3.93 17.18 22.17
C PRO A 271 -4.56 18.58 22.22
N GLN A 272 -5.63 18.75 23.00
CA GLN A 272 -6.19 20.08 23.26
C GLN A 272 -5.17 20.89 24.07
N TYR A 273 -4.21 21.50 23.37
CA TYR A 273 -3.45 22.62 23.92
C TYR A 273 -4.44 23.77 23.95
N GLY A 274 -4.92 24.15 25.14
CA GLY A 274 -5.83 25.28 25.28
C GLY A 274 -5.23 26.52 24.63
N ASP A 275 -6.03 27.29 23.88
CA ASP A 275 -5.82 28.60 23.22
C ASP A 275 -4.41 29.10 22.84
N ASP A 276 -3.36 28.26 22.82
CA ASP A 276 -2.00 28.63 22.45
C ASP A 276 -1.77 28.32 20.96
N PRO A 277 -1.82 29.34 20.08
CA PRO A 277 -1.62 29.17 18.65
C PRO A 277 -0.19 28.71 18.29
N ALA A 278 0.76 28.72 19.23
CA ALA A 278 2.11 28.18 19.02
C ALA A 278 2.20 26.66 19.20
N ALA A 279 1.13 26.00 19.67
CA ALA A 279 1.08 24.55 19.90
C ALA A 279 0.42 23.75 18.77
N ALA A 280 0.18 24.37 17.61
CA ALA A 280 -0.35 23.67 16.43
C ALA A 280 0.58 22.50 16.03
N PRO A 281 0.03 21.32 15.68
CA PRO A 281 0.85 20.19 15.27
C PRO A 281 1.69 20.56 14.05
N ALA A 282 2.95 20.11 14.04
CA ALA A 282 3.89 20.37 12.95
C ALA A 282 3.46 19.77 11.60
N VAL A 283 2.48 18.85 11.61
CA VAL A 283 1.93 18.17 10.44
C VAL A 283 0.41 18.16 10.54
N GLU A 284 -0.26 18.58 9.46
CA GLU A 284 -1.73 18.52 9.38
C GLU A 284 -2.19 17.05 9.31
N PRO A 285 -3.07 16.59 10.22
CA PRO A 285 -3.54 15.23 10.18
C PRO A 285 -4.35 14.93 8.91
N ALA A 286 -4.17 13.74 8.36
CA ALA A 286 -4.84 13.31 7.14
C ALA A 286 -5.17 11.82 7.18
N VAL A 287 -6.18 11.44 6.39
CA VAL A 287 -6.45 10.04 6.04
C VAL A 287 -5.98 9.81 4.62
N MET A 288 -5.26 8.71 4.39
CA MET A 288 -4.83 8.26 3.08
C MET A 288 -5.47 6.92 2.70
N LEU A 289 -5.40 6.59 1.41
CA LEU A 289 -5.82 5.30 0.88
C LEU A 289 -5.10 5.03 -0.45
N TYR A 290 -5.07 3.76 -0.85
CA TYR A 290 -4.70 3.35 -2.19
C TYR A 290 -5.89 2.71 -2.91
N VAL A 291 -6.05 3.02 -4.20
CA VAL A 291 -7.13 2.47 -5.04
C VAL A 291 -6.64 2.29 -6.47
N GLU A 292 -6.97 1.15 -7.08
CA GLU A 292 -6.68 0.93 -8.50
C GLU A 292 -7.43 1.97 -9.35
N SER A 293 -6.74 2.59 -10.30
CA SER A 293 -7.27 3.69 -11.14
C SER A 293 -8.52 3.30 -11.94
N ASP A 294 -8.65 2.03 -12.32
CA ASP A 294 -9.77 1.47 -13.07
C ASP A 294 -10.96 1.04 -12.18
N ASN A 295 -10.80 1.07 -10.85
CA ASN A 295 -11.90 0.86 -9.90
C ASN A 295 -12.73 2.15 -9.75
N VAL A 296 -13.44 2.50 -10.82
CA VAL A 296 -14.25 3.71 -10.92
C VAL A 296 -15.27 3.84 -9.79
N ALA A 297 -15.82 2.71 -9.30
CA ALA A 297 -16.78 2.71 -8.20
C ALA A 297 -16.12 3.18 -6.89
N ALA A 298 -14.99 2.59 -6.50
CA ALA A 298 -14.27 2.99 -5.29
C ALA A 298 -13.74 4.43 -5.40
N VAL A 299 -13.16 4.81 -6.53
CA VAL A 299 -12.69 6.18 -6.78
C VAL A 299 -13.81 7.20 -6.58
N ARG A 300 -15.01 6.95 -7.13
CA ARG A 300 -16.18 7.83 -6.93
C ARG A 300 -16.62 7.90 -5.46
N THR A 301 -16.63 6.78 -4.75
CA THR A 301 -16.93 6.77 -3.30
C THR A 301 -15.95 7.67 -2.54
N TYR A 302 -14.65 7.53 -2.77
CA TYR A 302 -13.64 8.34 -2.08
C TYR A 302 -13.72 9.83 -2.45
N GLN A 303 -13.90 10.16 -3.74
CA GLN A 303 -14.11 11.54 -4.19
C GLN A 303 -15.33 12.18 -3.52
N SER A 304 -16.45 11.44 -3.40
CA SER A 304 -17.66 11.94 -2.71
C SER A 304 -17.45 12.23 -1.22
N LEU A 305 -16.43 11.61 -0.61
CA LEU A 305 -16.05 11.79 0.78
C LEU A 305 -14.95 12.85 0.95
N GLY A 306 -14.57 13.55 -0.13
CA GLY A 306 -13.59 14.63 -0.11
C GLY A 306 -12.14 14.16 -0.20
N PHE A 307 -11.88 12.92 -0.58
CA PHE A 307 -10.53 12.48 -0.94
C PHE A 307 -10.14 13.05 -2.30
N THR A 308 -8.89 13.49 -2.42
CA THR A 308 -8.29 13.94 -3.67
C THR A 308 -7.01 13.15 -3.95
N THR A 309 -6.64 13.05 -5.23
CA THR A 309 -5.39 12.39 -5.63
C THR A 309 -4.20 13.11 -5.01
N TYR A 310 -3.33 12.35 -4.35
CA TYR A 310 -2.08 12.82 -3.76
C TYR A 310 -0.87 12.39 -4.58
N SER A 311 -0.79 11.12 -4.94
CA SER A 311 0.25 10.55 -5.80
C SER A 311 -0.29 9.36 -6.59
N VAL A 312 0.47 8.91 -7.59
CA VAL A 312 0.15 7.72 -8.38
C VAL A 312 1.39 6.85 -8.42
N ASP A 313 1.22 5.57 -8.12
CA ASP A 313 2.21 4.53 -8.35
C ASP A 313 1.87 3.83 -9.67
N THR A 314 2.86 3.61 -10.53
CA THR A 314 2.65 2.97 -11.83
C THR A 314 3.44 1.68 -11.93
N ALA A 315 2.78 0.61 -12.38
CA ALA A 315 3.46 -0.61 -12.83
C ALA A 315 3.77 -0.50 -14.33
N TYR A 316 5.04 -0.66 -14.67
CA TYR A 316 5.52 -0.69 -16.06
C TYR A 316 5.85 -2.12 -16.50
N ALA A 317 5.46 -2.50 -17.70
CA ALA A 317 5.79 -3.82 -18.27
C ALA A 317 6.17 -3.70 -19.76
N PRO A 318 6.81 -4.73 -20.35
CA PRO A 318 6.98 -4.80 -21.80
C PRO A 318 5.63 -4.79 -22.50
N ALA A 319 5.51 -4.07 -23.62
CA ALA A 319 4.26 -3.99 -24.38
C ALA A 319 3.72 -5.36 -24.85
N ALA A 320 4.60 -6.36 -25.02
CA ALA A 320 4.24 -7.73 -25.40
C ALA A 320 3.67 -8.58 -24.23
N ALA A 321 3.61 -8.04 -23.01
CA ALA A 321 3.03 -8.69 -21.84
C ALA A 321 1.56 -8.24 -21.56
N LEU A 322 1.00 -7.37 -22.41
CA LEU A 322 -0.42 -7.01 -22.46
C LEU A 322 -1.20 -8.00 -23.34
#